data_AF-A0A2E1JGJ5-F1
#
_entry.id   AF-A0A2E1JGJ5-F1
#
_cell.length_a   1.000
_cell.length_b   1.000
_cell.length_c   1.000
_cell.angle_alpha   90.00
_cell.angle_beta   90.00
_cell.angle_gamma   90.00
#
_symmetry.space_group_name_H-M   'P 1'
#
loop_
_entity.id
_entity.type
_entity.pdbx_description
1 polymer ?
#
loop_
_entity_poly.entity_id
_entity_poly.type
_entity_poly.pdbx_seq_one_letter_code
_entity_poly.pdbx_strand_id
1 'polypeptide(L)'
;LEQEMIYYIEKLDINEEIIRLKHHLKFFSLEMKNKEIKGKKLSFICQEIGREINTIGSKANNFEIQSLVVNMKEELEKIKENILNIL
;
A
#
# COMPACT_ATOMS: atom_id res chain seq x y z
N LEU A 1 -11.30 -24.31 18.24
CA LEU A 1 -12.39 -24.29 17.24
C LEU A 1 -12.91 -22.88 16.95
N GLU A 2 -13.74 -22.23 17.78
CA GLU A 2 -14.24 -20.86 17.46
C GLU A 2 -13.14 -19.80 17.39
N GLN A 3 -12.22 -19.76 18.36
CA GLN A 3 -11.08 -18.83 18.36
C GLN A 3 -10.10 -19.10 17.21
N GLU A 4 -9.93 -20.36 16.79
CA GLU A 4 -9.12 -20.70 15.62
C GLU A 4 -9.79 -20.24 14.32
N MET A 5 -11.12 -20.38 14.19
CA MET A 5 -11.86 -19.88 13.03
C MET A 5 -11.75 -18.35 12.91
N ILE A 6 -11.90 -17.62 14.02
CA ILE A 6 -11.74 -16.16 14.05
C ILE A 6 -10.33 -15.79 13.60
N TYR A 7 -9.30 -16.46 14.13
CA TYR A 7 -7.91 -16.24 13.73
C TYR A 7 -7.67 -16.48 12.23
N TYR A 8 -8.28 -17.50 11.63
CA TYR A 8 -8.19 -17.74 10.18
C TYR A 8 -8.96 -16.70 9.35
N ILE A 9 -10.11 -16.23 9.83
CA ILE A 9 -10.89 -15.18 9.16
C ILE A 9 -10.12 -13.86 9.16
N GLU A 10 -9.54 -13.46 10.30
CA GLU A 10 -8.69 -12.26 10.40
C GLU A 10 -7.45 -12.34 9.49
N LYS A 11 -6.90 -13.55 9.29
CA LYS A 11 -5.81 -13.78 8.34
C LYS A 11 -6.21 -13.67 6.88
N LEU A 12 -7.47 -13.94 6.54
CA LEU A 12 -8.00 -13.84 5.17
C LEU A 12 -8.61 -12.47 4.87
N ASP A 13 -9.00 -11.71 5.90
CA ASP A 13 -9.52 -10.37 5.75
C ASP A 13 -8.40 -9.36 5.42
N ILE A 14 -8.61 -8.64 4.32
CA ILE A 14 -7.72 -7.59 3.80
C ILE A 14 -8.32 -6.18 3.97
N ASN A 15 -9.49 -6.05 4.60
CA ASN A 15 -10.18 -4.76 4.74
C ASN A 15 -9.33 -3.73 5.47
N GLU A 16 -8.62 -4.13 6.52
CA GLU A 16 -7.76 -3.23 7.27
C GLU A 16 -6.66 -2.65 6.37
N GLU A 17 -5.99 -3.52 5.60
CA GLU A 17 -4.96 -3.11 4.65
C GLU A 17 -5.53 -2.18 3.56
N ILE A 18 -6.74 -2.44 3.06
CA ILE A 18 -7.40 -1.57 2.07
C ILE A 18 -7.67 -0.17 2.67
N ILE A 19 -8.15 -0.10 3.91
CA ILE A 19 -8.40 1.16 4.60
C ILE A 19 -7.09 1.92 4.84
N ARG A 20 -6.05 1.26 5.34
CA ARG A 20 -4.73 1.87 5.55
C ARG A 20 -4.12 2.35 4.23
N LEU A 21 -4.18 1.55 3.17
CA LEU A 21 -3.73 1.93 1.83
C LEU A 21 -4.42 3.19 1.33
N LYS A 22 -5.76 3.28 1.46
CA LYS A 22 -6.52 4.49 1.11
C LYS A 22 -6.06 5.71 1.90
N HIS A 23 -5.79 5.58 3.20
CA HIS A 23 -5.26 6.67 4.00
C HIS A 23 -3.87 7.11 3.55
N HIS A 24 -2.96 6.17 3.27
CA HIS A 24 -1.62 6.50 2.77
C HIS A 24 -1.67 7.18 1.40
N LEU A 25 -2.53 6.73 0.47
CA LEU A 25 -2.73 7.37 -0.83
C LEU A 25 -3.28 8.80 -0.70
N LYS A 26 -4.24 9.01 0.21
CA LYS A 26 -4.75 10.34 0.52
C LYS A 26 -3.64 11.24 1.08
N PHE A 27 -2.84 10.72 2.00
CA PHE A 27 -1.75 11.49 2.60
C PHE A 27 -0.66 11.82 1.58
N PHE A 28 -0.30 10.88 0.71
CA PHE A 28 0.60 11.10 -0.42
C PHE A 28 0.10 12.24 -1.32
N SER A 29 -1.19 12.21 -1.69
CA SER A 29 -1.80 13.21 -2.54
C SER A 29 -1.86 14.60 -1.90
N LEU A 30 -2.02 14.68 -0.56
CA LEU A 30 -1.96 15.94 0.17
C LEU A 30 -0.52 16.48 0.21
N GLU A 31 0.46 15.62 0.45
CA GLU A 31 1.86 16.03 0.50
C GLU A 31 2.37 16.54 -0.86
N MET A 32 1.95 15.92 -1.96
CA MET A 32 2.25 16.38 -3.32
C MET A 32 1.73 17.79 -3.63
N LYS A 33 0.72 18.29 -2.90
CA LYS A 33 0.15 19.63 -3.08
C LYS A 33 0.82 20.70 -2.22
N ASN A 34 1.71 20.31 -1.30
CA ASN A 34 2.43 21.27 -0.48
C ASN A 34 3.47 22.01 -1.33
N LYS A 35 3.63 23.33 -1.11
CA LYS A 35 4.58 24.17 -1.86
C LYS A 35 6.04 23.77 -1.63
N GLU A 36 6.36 23.25 -0.46
CA GLU A 36 7.64 22.58 -0.17
C GLU A 36 7.46 21.08 -0.30
N ILE A 37 7.56 20.55 -1.52
CA ILE A 37 7.59 19.09 -1.72
C ILE A 37 8.91 18.56 -1.15
N LYS A 38 8.84 17.73 -0.11
CA LYS A 38 10.01 17.05 0.46
C LYS A 38 10.04 15.61 -0.04
N GLY A 39 10.86 15.34 -1.05
CA GLY A 39 10.98 14.00 -1.65
C GLY A 39 11.22 12.90 -0.62
N LYS A 40 12.01 13.18 0.43
CA LYS A 40 12.20 12.26 1.57
C LYS A 40 10.91 11.87 2.29
N LYS A 41 9.97 12.80 2.49
CA LYS A 41 8.68 12.52 3.13
C LYS A 41 7.78 11.67 2.21
N LEU A 42 7.75 11.97 0.93
CA LEU A 42 7.06 11.14 -0.07
C LEU A 42 7.63 9.72 -0.11
N SER A 43 8.95 9.54 -0.04
CA SER A 43 9.58 8.21 0.05
C SER A 43 9.09 7.41 1.26
N PHE A 44 8.95 8.03 2.44
CA PHE A 44 8.38 7.34 3.61
C PHE A 44 6.93 6.92 3.39
N ILE A 45 6.11 7.78 2.78
CA ILE A 45 4.71 7.43 2.48
C ILE A 45 4.66 6.27 1.47
N CYS A 46 5.52 6.27 0.44
CA CYS A 46 5.63 5.15 -0.50
C CYS A 46 6.04 3.84 0.17
N GLN A 47 6.85 3.87 1.22
CA GLN A 47 7.19 2.66 1.98
C GLN A 47 5.95 2.08 2.66
N GLU A 48 5.13 2.91 3.31
CA GLU A 48 3.90 2.44 3.95
C GLU A 48 2.88 1.93 2.92
N ILE A 49 2.72 2.61 1.77
CA ILE A 49 1.91 2.11 0.64
C ILE A 49 2.37 0.71 0.21
N GLY A 50 3.68 0.52 0.07
CA GLY A 50 4.26 -0.77 -0.31
C GLY A 50 4.03 -1.86 0.74
N ARG A 51 4.04 -1.52 2.03
CA ARG A 51 3.70 -2.48 3.10
C ARG A 51 2.27 -2.98 2.97
N GLU A 52 1.31 -2.08 2.77
CA GLU A 52 -0.10 -2.49 2.63
C GLU A 52 -0.32 -3.36 1.39
N ILE A 53 0.27 -3.00 0.24
CA ILE A 53 0.18 -3.80 -0.99
C ILE A 53 0.76 -5.21 -0.78
N ASN A 54 1.90 -5.32 -0.08
CA ASN A 54 2.50 -6.62 0.21
C ASN A 54 1.63 -7.48 1.13
N THR A 55 1.05 -6.87 2.17
CA THR A 55 0.16 -7.59 3.10
C THR A 55 -1.10 -8.06 2.38
N ILE A 56 -1.74 -7.23 1.55
CA ILE A 56 -2.87 -7.62 0.69
C ILE A 56 -2.49 -8.82 -0.17
N GLY A 57 -1.34 -8.76 -0.85
CA GLY A 57 -0.83 -9.87 -1.67
C GLY A 57 -0.58 -11.15 -0.88
N SER A 58 -0.07 -11.06 0.36
CA SER A 58 0.18 -12.25 1.19
C SER A 58 -1.08 -12.90 1.77
N LYS A 59 -2.14 -12.11 1.97
CA LYS A 59 -3.42 -12.59 2.53
C LYS A 59 -4.42 -13.02 1.45
N ALA A 60 -4.30 -12.49 0.24
CA ALA A 60 -5.24 -12.75 -0.85
C ALA A 60 -4.96 -14.08 -1.59
N ASN A 61 -5.82 -15.07 -1.40
CA ASN A 61 -5.82 -16.33 -2.15
C ASN A 61 -6.68 -16.28 -3.43
N ASN A 62 -6.75 -15.11 -4.09
CA ASN A 62 -7.52 -14.91 -5.32
C ASN A 62 -6.61 -14.37 -6.43
N PHE A 63 -6.63 -15.01 -7.60
CA PHE A 63 -5.80 -14.66 -8.75
C PHE A 63 -6.01 -13.23 -9.26
N GLU A 64 -7.24 -12.74 -9.28
CA GLU A 64 -7.57 -11.37 -9.70
C GLU A 64 -6.93 -10.35 -8.75
N ILE A 65 -6.98 -10.61 -7.45
CA ILE A 65 -6.34 -9.74 -6.45
C ILE A 65 -4.81 -9.78 -6.60
N GLN A 66 -4.23 -10.95 -6.86
CA GLN A 66 -2.79 -11.06 -7.12
C GLN A 66 -2.36 -10.24 -8.35
N SER A 67 -3.15 -10.27 -9.43
CA SER A 67 -2.89 -9.45 -10.61
C SER A 67 -2.96 -7.94 -10.28
N LEU A 68 -3.94 -7.51 -9.51
CA LEU A 68 -4.03 -6.12 -9.03
C LEU A 68 -2.83 -5.73 -8.15
N VAL A 69 -2.37 -6.62 -7.27
CA VAL A 69 -1.19 -6.40 -6.42
C VAL A 69 0.06 -6.19 -7.27
N VAL A 70 0.26 -6.98 -8.33
CA VAL A 70 1.40 -6.81 -9.25
C VAL A 70 1.34 -5.44 -9.92
N ASN A 71 0.18 -5.04 -10.45
CA ASN A 71 0.02 -3.73 -11.09
C ASN A 71 0.27 -2.58 -10.11
N MET A 72 -0.23 -2.68 -8.86
CA MET A 72 0.02 -1.67 -7.83
C MET A 72 1.50 -1.55 -7.47
N LYS A 73 2.25 -2.66 -7.46
CA LYS A 73 3.70 -2.65 -7.22
C LYS A 73 4.44 -1.95 -8.36
N GLU A 74 4.07 -2.23 -9.60
CA GLU A 74 4.68 -1.59 -10.77
C GLU A 74 4.50 -0.06 -10.73
N GLU A 75 3.27 0.40 -10.47
CA GLU A 75 3.00 1.85 -10.35
C GLU A 75 3.72 2.47 -9.16
N LEU A 76 3.84 1.76 -8.03
CA LEU A 76 4.58 2.25 -6.88
C LEU A 76 6.08 2.41 -7.17
N GLU A 77 6.69 1.52 -7.94
CA GLU A 77 8.10 1.66 -8.35
C GLU A 77 8.30 2.87 -9.26
N LYS A 78 7.43 3.08 -10.26
CA LYS A 78 7.46 4.30 -11.09
C LYS A 78 7.35 5.58 -10.25
N ILE A 79 6.49 5.57 -9.22
CA ILE A 79 6.37 6.70 -8.29
C ILE A 79 7.68 6.91 -7.50
N LYS A 80 8.30 5.84 -6.99
CA LYS A 80 9.57 5.92 -6.25
C LYS A 80 10.70 6.47 -7.12
N GLU A 81 10.81 6.03 -8.37
CA GLU A 81 11.78 6.56 -9.33
C GLU A 81 11.60 8.07 -9.55
N ASN A 82 10.36 8.52 -9.74
CA ASN A 82 10.07 9.95 -9.88
C ASN A 82 10.44 10.74 -8.61
N ILE A 83 10.22 10.18 -7.42
CA ILE A 83 10.59 10.82 -6.16
C ILE A 83 12.12 10.94 -6.03
N LEU A 84 12.87 9.93 -6.47
CA LEU A 84 14.34 9.97 -6.46
C LEU A 84 14.90 11.05 -7.38
N ASN A 85 14.22 11.36 -8.48
CA ASN A 85 14.65 12.40 -9.42
C ASN A 85 14.45 13.84 -8.90
N ILE A 86 13.58 14.04 -7.90
CA ILE A 86 13.29 15.35 -7.30
C ILE A 86 13.85 15.50 -5.87
N LEU A 87 14.54 14.45 -5.38
CA LEU A 87 15.19 14.39 -4.07
C LEU A 87 16.50 15.19 -4.08
#